data_AF-A0A954UCG1-F1
#
_entry.id   AF-A0A954UCG1-F1
#
_cell.length_a   1.000
_cell.length_b   1.000
_cell.length_c   1.000
_cell.angle_alpha   90.00
_cell.angle_beta   90.00
_cell.angle_gamma   90.00
#
_symmetry.space_group_name_H-M   'P 1'
#
loop_
_entity.id
_entity.type
_entity.pdbx_description
1 polymer ?
#
loop_
_entity_poly.entity_id
_entity_poly.type
_entity_poly.pdbx_seq_one_letter_code
_entity_poly.pdbx_strand_id
1 'polypeptide(L)'
;KLSDGTYLVPHLLDFAVFHYDQNGKILSKLDTTAPGDSEHKIHTWPFTAIRHGDGHTLVCCTHGNRVVDFDRDGKIVWTLTNDELPGDWLQDPCGAQVMPNGNIVITSYAAGSAGPHSPKLFEVTHDKKVLWKFTDGQQVGIHHFQVITTNGTKLQGPVLK
;
A
#
# COMPACT_ATOMS: atom_id res chain seq x y z
N LYS A 1 7.42 0.92 13.35
CA LYS A 1 7.89 -0.01 14.41
C LYS A 1 6.84 -1.08 14.59
N LEU A 2 7.23 -2.35 14.50
CA LEU A 2 6.35 -3.51 14.70
C LEU A 2 6.24 -3.86 16.19
N SER A 3 5.30 -4.74 16.54
CA SER A 3 5.04 -5.15 17.93
C SER A 3 6.21 -5.89 18.58
N ASP A 4 7.07 -6.53 17.78
CA ASP A 4 8.29 -7.21 18.21
C ASP A 4 9.49 -6.26 18.40
N GLY A 5 9.29 -4.95 18.17
CA GLY A 5 10.32 -3.93 18.31
C GLY A 5 11.16 -3.67 17.05
N THR A 6 10.95 -4.42 15.97
CA THR A 6 11.65 -4.26 14.68
C THR A 6 10.98 -3.20 13.78
N TYR A 7 11.58 -2.91 12.63
CA TYR A 7 11.15 -1.83 11.73
C TYR A 7 11.10 -2.28 10.28
N LEU A 8 10.00 -1.98 9.58
CA LEU A 8 9.96 -2.00 8.12
C LEU A 8 10.22 -0.59 7.63
N VAL A 9 11.22 -0.42 6.78
CA VAL A 9 11.68 0.89 6.30
C VAL A 9 11.73 0.86 4.77
N PRO A 10 10.82 1.58 4.10
CA PRO A 10 10.87 1.76 2.66
C PRO A 10 12.08 2.61 2.25
N HIS A 11 12.89 2.09 1.35
CA HIS A 11 14.00 2.79 0.72
C HIS A 11 13.65 3.01 -0.75
N LEU A 12 13.14 4.21 -1.07
CA LEU A 12 12.60 4.51 -2.40
C LEU A 12 13.60 4.17 -3.52
N LEU A 13 14.83 4.67 -3.41
CA LEU A 13 15.84 4.56 -4.46
C LEU A 13 16.60 3.22 -4.45
N ASP A 14 16.37 2.37 -3.45
CA ASP A 14 16.88 1.00 -3.43
C ASP A 14 15.85 -0.02 -3.94
N PHE A 15 14.65 0.45 -4.32
CA PHE A 15 13.52 -0.39 -4.77
C PHE A 15 13.23 -1.51 -3.78
N ALA A 16 13.22 -1.17 -2.49
CA ALA A 16 13.12 -2.17 -1.44
C ALA A 16 12.52 -1.66 -0.14
N VAL A 17 11.91 -2.58 0.59
CA VAL A 17 11.62 -2.39 2.02
C VAL A 17 12.61 -3.23 2.81
N PHE A 18 13.39 -2.59 3.68
CA PHE A 18 14.29 -3.29 4.58
C PHE A 18 13.63 -3.52 5.93
N HIS A 19 13.82 -4.72 6.46
CA HIS A 19 13.43 -5.08 7.82
C HIS A 19 14.65 -4.93 8.72
N TYR A 20 14.60 -4.01 9.68
CA TYR A 20 15.69 -3.75 10.62
C TYR A 20 15.35 -4.20 12.04
N ASP A 21 16.36 -4.67 12.78
CA ASP A 21 16.27 -4.78 14.23
C ASP A 21 16.41 -3.40 14.92
N GLN A 22 16.29 -3.37 16.24
CA GLN A 22 16.41 -2.13 17.02
C GLN A 22 17.79 -1.47 17.02
N ASN A 23 18.83 -2.17 16.55
CA ASN A 23 20.20 -1.67 16.46
C ASN A 23 20.57 -1.24 15.03
N GLY A 24 19.62 -1.31 14.08
CA GLY A 24 19.84 -0.97 12.68
C GLY A 24 20.49 -2.09 11.87
N LYS A 25 20.53 -3.33 12.36
CA LYS A 25 20.96 -4.49 11.57
C LYS A 25 19.83 -4.90 10.61
N ILE A 26 20.18 -5.15 9.34
CA ILE A 26 19.25 -5.70 8.34
C ILE A 26 18.94 -7.16 8.70
N LEU A 27 17.66 -7.46 8.85
CA LEU A 27 17.10 -8.79 9.08
C LEU A 27 16.65 -9.44 7.77
N SER A 28 15.97 -8.67 6.90
CA SER A 28 15.52 -9.11 5.59
C SER A 28 15.29 -7.93 4.64
N LYS A 29 15.04 -8.24 3.37
CA LYS A 29 14.75 -7.28 2.28
C LYS A 29 13.55 -7.80 1.49
N LEU A 30 12.59 -6.91 1.22
CA LEU A 30 11.55 -7.12 0.22
C LEU A 30 11.92 -6.32 -1.02
N ASP A 31 12.15 -7.00 -2.15
CA ASP A 31 12.46 -6.35 -3.42
C ASP A 31 11.17 -5.95 -4.14
N THR A 32 10.98 -4.66 -4.37
CA THR A 32 9.76 -4.12 -4.97
C THR A 32 9.87 -3.95 -6.47
N THR A 33 10.99 -4.35 -7.07
CA THR A 33 11.21 -4.32 -8.52
C THR A 33 10.12 -5.09 -9.24
N ALA A 34 9.58 -4.50 -10.31
CA ALA A 34 8.58 -5.18 -11.11
C ALA A 34 9.19 -6.39 -11.84
N PRO A 35 8.46 -7.51 -11.99
CA PRO A 35 8.93 -8.64 -12.77
C PRO A 35 9.33 -8.22 -14.19
N GLY A 36 10.56 -8.54 -14.59
CA GLY A 36 11.10 -8.17 -15.90
C GLY A 36 11.67 -6.75 -16.00
N ASP A 37 11.65 -5.96 -14.93
CA ASP A 37 12.16 -4.58 -14.90
C ASP A 37 13.47 -4.45 -14.12
N SER A 38 14.47 -5.27 -14.46
CA SER A 38 15.77 -5.28 -13.74
C SER A 38 16.55 -3.96 -13.85
N GLU A 39 16.19 -3.09 -14.79
CA GLU A 39 16.77 -1.76 -14.96
C GLU A 39 15.96 -0.66 -14.22
N HIS A 40 14.92 -1.06 -13.49
CA HIS A 40 14.05 -0.19 -12.69
C HIS A 40 13.34 0.93 -13.47
N LYS A 41 13.00 0.74 -14.74
CA LYS A 41 12.34 1.76 -15.59
C LYS A 41 10.94 2.14 -15.10
N ILE A 42 10.26 1.25 -14.37
CA ILE A 42 8.92 1.47 -13.83
C ILE A 42 8.98 2.30 -12.52
N HIS A 43 10.17 2.42 -11.92
CA HIS A 43 10.38 3.14 -10.68
C HIS A 43 9.42 2.73 -9.54
N THR A 44 9.40 1.44 -9.17
CA THR A 44 8.50 0.90 -8.12
C THR A 44 8.93 1.29 -6.70
N TRP A 45 9.00 2.59 -6.43
CA TRP A 45 9.45 3.18 -5.19
C TRP A 45 8.50 2.87 -4.03
N PRO A 46 8.92 2.09 -3.03
CA PRO A 46 8.06 1.80 -1.88
C PRO A 46 7.97 3.02 -0.98
N PHE A 47 6.74 3.36 -0.58
CA PHE A 47 6.46 4.51 0.29
C PHE A 47 5.86 4.09 1.62
N THR A 48 4.96 3.11 1.60
CA THR A 48 4.30 2.55 2.78
C THR A 48 4.54 1.04 2.82
N ALA A 49 4.78 0.50 4.02
CA ALA A 49 4.90 -0.94 4.27
C ALA A 49 4.13 -1.32 5.54
N ILE A 50 3.16 -2.23 5.41
CA ILE A 50 2.22 -2.60 6.50
C ILE A 50 2.31 -4.10 6.71
N ARG A 51 2.82 -4.51 7.87
CA ARG A 51 2.82 -5.91 8.32
C ARG A 51 1.40 -6.33 8.68
N HIS A 52 0.91 -7.43 8.13
CA HIS A 52 -0.40 -7.97 8.43
C HIS A 52 -0.41 -9.51 8.43
N GLY A 53 -1.50 -10.08 8.94
CA GLY A 53 -1.75 -11.53 8.95
C GLY A 53 -0.56 -12.36 9.44
N ASP A 54 -0.31 -13.46 8.74
CA ASP A 54 0.70 -14.46 9.05
C ASP A 54 2.12 -14.07 8.59
N GLY A 55 2.51 -12.81 8.83
CA GLY A 55 3.83 -12.28 8.48
C GLY A 55 3.89 -11.59 7.11
N HIS A 56 2.74 -11.40 6.47
CA HIS A 56 2.64 -10.74 5.17
C HIS A 56 2.95 -9.25 5.27
N THR A 57 3.36 -8.63 4.17
CA THR A 57 3.67 -7.21 4.15
C THR A 57 3.09 -6.56 2.89
N LEU A 58 2.09 -5.71 3.08
CA LEU A 58 1.54 -4.88 2.01
C LEU A 58 2.45 -3.67 1.78
N VAL A 59 2.82 -3.40 0.54
CA VAL A 59 3.69 -2.29 0.16
C VAL A 59 3.03 -1.47 -0.94
N CYS A 60 2.90 -0.17 -0.72
CA CYS A 60 2.45 0.78 -1.73
C CYS A 60 3.66 1.33 -2.48
N CYS A 61 3.70 1.12 -3.79
CA CYS A 61 4.77 1.58 -4.67
C CYS A 61 4.26 2.79 -5.48
N THR A 62 4.70 3.98 -5.08
CA THR A 62 4.15 5.27 -5.52
C THR A 62 4.27 5.48 -7.03
N HIS A 63 5.48 5.64 -7.54
CA HIS A 63 5.65 5.97 -8.97
C HIS A 63 5.27 4.81 -9.90
N GLY A 64 5.49 3.56 -9.48
CA GLY A 64 5.06 2.39 -10.23
C GLY A 64 3.55 2.15 -10.26
N ASN A 65 2.74 3.02 -9.63
CA ASN A 65 1.27 2.95 -9.57
C ASN A 65 0.76 1.54 -9.25
N ARG A 66 1.39 0.89 -8.26
CA ARG A 66 1.06 -0.47 -7.87
C ARG A 66 1.06 -0.64 -6.36
N VAL A 67 0.26 -1.57 -5.88
CA VAL A 67 0.30 -2.05 -4.49
C VAL A 67 0.58 -3.55 -4.54
N VAL A 68 1.48 -4.03 -3.69
CA VAL A 68 1.89 -5.43 -3.68
C VAL A 68 1.77 -6.00 -2.28
N ASP A 69 1.44 -7.28 -2.15
CA ASP A 69 1.54 -8.01 -0.90
C ASP A 69 2.62 -9.07 -1.02
N PHE A 70 3.53 -9.07 -0.05
CA PHE A 70 4.56 -10.08 0.10
C PHE A 70 4.13 -11.09 1.16
N ASP A 71 4.39 -12.37 0.93
CA ASP A 71 4.36 -13.35 2.00
C ASP A 71 5.55 -13.17 2.97
N ARG A 72 5.59 -14.00 4.02
CA ARG A 72 6.65 -13.97 5.04
C ARG A 72 8.05 -14.28 4.49
N ASP A 73 8.11 -14.97 3.35
CA ASP A 73 9.36 -15.39 2.70
C ASP A 73 9.83 -14.35 1.67
N GLY A 74 9.09 -13.25 1.51
CA GLY A 74 9.43 -12.15 0.62
C GLY A 74 9.02 -12.36 -0.83
N LYS A 75 8.10 -13.29 -1.10
CA LYS A 75 7.53 -13.49 -2.44
C LYS A 75 6.27 -12.64 -2.61
N ILE A 76 6.16 -11.98 -3.76
CA ILE A 76 4.92 -11.30 -4.16
C ILE A 76 3.82 -12.34 -4.35
N VAL A 77 2.76 -12.26 -3.54
CA VAL A 77 1.58 -13.16 -3.59
C VAL A 77 0.32 -12.46 -4.05
N TRP A 78 0.32 -11.13 -4.04
CA TRP A 78 -0.75 -10.30 -4.58
C TRP A 78 -0.17 -9.01 -5.17
N THR A 79 -0.82 -8.47 -6.20
CA THR A 79 -0.47 -7.19 -6.82
C THR A 79 -1.76 -6.54 -7.30
N LEU A 80 -1.88 -5.23 -7.15
CA LEU A 80 -2.90 -4.42 -7.79
C LEU A 80 -2.23 -3.37 -8.68
N THR A 81 -2.61 -3.34 -9.95
CA THR A 81 -2.26 -2.27 -10.90
C THR A 81 -3.53 -1.61 -11.46
N ASN A 82 -3.38 -0.57 -12.27
CA ASN A 82 -4.51 0.06 -12.97
C ASN A 82 -5.20 -0.88 -13.97
N ASP A 83 -4.53 -1.93 -14.46
CA ASP A 83 -5.14 -2.92 -15.37
C ASP A 83 -6.31 -3.68 -14.72
N GLU A 84 -6.37 -3.67 -13.39
CA GLU A 84 -7.33 -4.40 -12.57
C GLU A 84 -8.39 -3.48 -11.96
N LEU A 85 -8.34 -2.19 -12.31
CA LEU A 85 -9.23 -1.15 -11.83
C LEU A 85 -10.09 -0.60 -12.98
N PRO A 86 -11.23 0.06 -12.69
CA PRO A 86 -12.10 0.62 -13.74
C PRO A 86 -11.49 1.79 -14.54
N GLY A 87 -10.26 2.20 -14.21
CA GLY A 87 -9.50 3.24 -14.88
C GLY A 87 -8.20 3.48 -14.12
N ASP A 88 -7.49 4.55 -14.48
CA ASP A 88 -6.18 4.88 -13.91
C ASP A 88 -6.28 5.47 -12.49
N TRP A 89 -6.83 4.68 -11.57
CA TRP A 89 -7.21 5.11 -10.22
C TRP A 89 -6.04 5.07 -9.24
N LEU A 90 -5.03 4.22 -9.45
CA LEU A 90 -3.75 4.31 -8.75
C LEU A 90 -2.89 5.38 -9.43
N GLN A 91 -2.74 6.50 -8.74
CA GLN A 91 -1.94 7.66 -9.12
C GLN A 91 -1.15 8.07 -7.87
N ASP A 92 0.12 7.66 -7.82
CA ASP A 92 0.97 7.90 -6.67
C ASP A 92 0.34 7.35 -5.37
N PRO A 93 0.11 6.02 -5.26
CA PRO A 93 -0.47 5.43 -4.05
C PRO A 93 0.53 5.50 -2.90
N CYS A 94 0.43 6.55 -2.08
CA CYS A 94 1.31 6.76 -0.94
C CYS A 94 0.86 5.97 0.30
N GLY A 95 -0.45 5.75 0.48
CA GLY A 95 -1.01 5.25 1.73
C GLY A 95 -1.99 4.11 1.51
N ALA A 96 -2.03 3.21 2.48
CA ALA A 96 -3.06 2.18 2.56
C ALA A 96 -3.40 1.85 4.01
N GLN A 97 -4.49 1.12 4.18
CA GLN A 97 -4.82 0.45 5.42
C GLN A 97 -5.41 -0.92 5.10
N VAL A 98 -4.83 -1.96 5.70
CA VAL A 98 -5.40 -3.32 5.66
C VAL A 98 -6.48 -3.41 6.73
N MET A 99 -7.68 -3.77 6.32
CA MET A 99 -8.86 -3.90 7.17
C MET A 99 -8.91 -5.30 7.80
N PRO A 100 -9.57 -5.49 8.96
CA PRO A 100 -9.61 -6.81 9.61
C PRO A 100 -10.27 -7.93 8.81
N ASN A 101 -11.12 -7.58 7.84
CA ASN A 101 -11.72 -8.53 6.89
C ASN A 101 -10.80 -8.86 5.70
N GLY A 102 -9.58 -8.32 5.66
CA GLY A 102 -8.62 -8.51 4.56
C GLY A 102 -8.78 -7.54 3.38
N ASN A 103 -9.77 -6.65 3.42
CA ASN A 103 -9.88 -5.60 2.40
C ASN A 103 -8.78 -4.55 2.58
N ILE A 104 -8.51 -3.80 1.51
CA ILE A 104 -7.47 -2.79 1.50
C ILE A 104 -8.08 -1.47 1.07
N VAL A 105 -7.97 -0.46 1.93
CA VAL A 105 -8.27 0.92 1.57
C VAL A 105 -6.98 1.57 1.09
N ILE A 106 -6.99 2.24 -0.06
CA ILE A 106 -5.79 2.77 -0.72
C ILE A 106 -6.01 4.24 -1.07
N THR A 107 -5.04 5.10 -0.77
CA THR A 107 -5.02 6.47 -1.30
C THR A 107 -4.44 6.52 -2.69
N SER A 108 -4.91 7.50 -3.45
CA SER A 108 -4.34 7.90 -4.72
C SER A 108 -4.02 9.38 -4.65
N TYR A 109 -2.76 9.70 -4.32
CA TYR A 109 -2.36 11.05 -3.96
C TYR A 109 -2.46 12.00 -5.16
N ALA A 110 -1.98 11.59 -6.33
CA ALA A 110 -1.99 12.43 -7.53
C ALA A 110 -3.34 12.40 -8.29
N ALA A 111 -4.32 11.61 -7.84
CA ALA A 111 -5.59 11.45 -8.54
C ALA A 111 -6.32 12.77 -8.81
N GLY A 112 -6.41 13.65 -7.82
CA GLY A 112 -7.10 14.94 -7.97
C GLY A 112 -6.50 15.83 -9.04
N SER A 113 -5.18 15.76 -9.24
CA SER A 113 -4.47 16.48 -10.30
C SER A 113 -4.66 15.83 -11.67
N ALA A 114 -4.79 14.50 -11.73
CA ALA A 114 -5.15 13.78 -12.95
C ALA A 114 -6.60 14.06 -13.40
N GLY A 115 -7.51 14.31 -12.46
CA GLY A 115 -8.86 14.77 -12.76
C GLY A 115 -9.73 15.00 -11.52
N PRO A 116 -10.67 15.97 -11.54
CA PRO A 116 -11.50 16.30 -10.39
C PRO A 116 -12.47 15.16 -9.98
N HIS A 117 -12.74 14.21 -10.87
CA HIS A 117 -13.58 13.04 -10.62
C HIS A 117 -12.80 11.75 -10.37
N SER A 118 -11.47 11.82 -10.33
CA SER A 118 -10.62 10.66 -10.04
C SER A 118 -10.72 10.25 -8.57
N PRO A 119 -10.84 8.96 -8.25
CA PRO A 119 -10.90 8.48 -6.87
C PRO A 119 -9.63 8.81 -6.10
N LYS A 120 -9.77 9.47 -4.94
CA LYS A 120 -8.64 9.77 -4.05
C LYS A 120 -8.42 8.72 -2.98
N LEU A 121 -9.49 7.98 -2.68
CA LEU A 121 -9.50 6.88 -1.74
C LEU A 121 -10.48 5.84 -2.27
N PHE A 122 -10.14 4.57 -2.18
CA PHE A 122 -11.06 3.49 -2.53
C PHE A 122 -10.74 2.24 -1.73
N GLU A 123 -11.76 1.42 -1.50
CA GLU A 123 -11.59 0.10 -0.87
C GLU A 123 -11.70 -0.99 -1.92
N VAL A 124 -10.72 -1.89 -1.92
CA VAL A 124 -10.74 -3.13 -2.71
C VAL A 124 -10.81 -4.35 -1.80
N THR A 125 -11.52 -5.36 -2.26
CA THR A 125 -11.43 -6.70 -1.71
C THR A 125 -10.15 -7.41 -2.16
N HIS A 126 -9.83 -8.55 -1.56
CA HIS A 126 -8.70 -9.38 -1.98
C HIS A 126 -8.85 -9.91 -3.42
N ASP A 127 -10.08 -10.14 -3.90
CA ASP A 127 -10.39 -10.45 -5.31
C ASP A 127 -10.45 -9.20 -6.22
N LYS A 128 -9.91 -8.07 -5.74
CA LYS A 128 -9.69 -6.81 -6.47
C LYS A 128 -10.97 -6.12 -6.94
N LYS A 129 -12.10 -6.39 -6.27
CA LYS A 129 -13.35 -5.68 -6.52
C LYS A 129 -13.38 -4.40 -5.71
N VAL A 130 -13.66 -3.29 -6.37
CA VAL A 130 -13.91 -2.00 -5.73
C VAL A 130 -15.26 -2.05 -5.01
N LEU A 131 -15.25 -1.76 -3.71
CA LEU A 131 -16.47 -1.68 -2.89
C LEU A 131 -17.03 -0.26 -2.81
N TRP A 132 -16.15 0.72 -2.61
CA TRP A 132 -16.50 2.13 -2.63
C TRP A 132 -15.30 2.98 -3.02
N LYS A 133 -15.59 4.24 -3.36
CA LYS A 133 -14.61 5.27 -3.65
C LYS A 133 -15.03 6.60 -3.06
N PHE A 134 -14.05 7.46 -2.83
CA PHE A 134 -14.23 8.84 -2.42
C PHE A 134 -13.66 9.79 -3.48
N THR A 135 -14.44 10.81 -3.81
CA THR A 135 -14.11 11.92 -4.72
C THR A 135 -14.71 13.20 -4.14
N ASP A 136 -14.02 14.33 -4.28
CA ASP A 136 -14.46 15.62 -3.71
C ASP A 136 -14.35 16.80 -4.69
N GLY A 137 -13.97 16.56 -5.96
CA GLY A 137 -13.78 17.61 -6.97
C GLY A 137 -12.49 18.44 -6.82
N GLN A 138 -11.70 18.24 -5.76
CA GLN A 138 -10.52 19.04 -5.48
C GLN A 138 -9.28 18.48 -6.17
N GLN A 139 -8.34 19.33 -6.56
CA GLN A 139 -7.08 18.87 -7.17
C GLN A 139 -6.08 18.29 -6.17
N VAL A 140 -6.19 18.66 -4.89
CA VAL A 140 -5.27 18.22 -3.83
C VAL A 140 -5.50 16.77 -3.44
N GLY A 141 -4.41 16.02 -3.25
CA GLY A 141 -4.45 14.60 -2.88
C GLY A 141 -4.73 14.31 -1.42
N ILE A 142 -5.15 13.08 -1.13
CA ILE A 142 -5.08 12.52 0.23
C ILE A 142 -3.80 11.71 0.29
N HIS A 143 -2.85 12.15 1.11
CA HIS A 143 -1.56 11.47 1.24
C HIS A 143 -1.60 10.36 2.30
N HIS A 144 -2.29 10.60 3.41
CA HIS A 144 -2.46 9.64 4.50
C HIS A 144 -3.88 9.75 5.06
N PHE A 145 -4.39 8.63 5.58
CA PHE A 145 -5.69 8.52 6.20
C PHE A 145 -5.63 7.40 7.25
N GLN A 146 -6.61 7.39 8.14
CA GLN A 146 -6.87 6.25 8.99
C GLN A 146 -8.39 6.07 9.08
N VAL A 147 -8.88 4.87 8.74
CA VAL A 147 -10.27 4.49 8.99
C VAL A 147 -10.42 4.24 10.48
N ILE A 148 -11.21 5.10 11.12
CA ILE A 148 -11.70 4.91 12.48
C ILE A 148 -13.12 4.36 12.42
N THR A 149 -13.51 3.55 13.39
CA THR A 149 -14.82 2.91 13.41
C THR A 149 -15.93 3.96 13.41
N THR A 150 -16.80 3.94 12.41
CA THR A 150 -17.82 4.98 12.18
C THR A 150 -19.08 4.79 13.03
N ASN A 151 -19.25 3.64 13.69
CA ASN A 151 -20.45 3.27 14.43
C ASN A 151 -20.23 3.10 15.95
N GLY A 152 -19.10 3.57 16.49
CA GLY A 152 -18.75 3.40 17.90
C GLY A 152 -18.48 1.95 18.34
N THR A 153 -18.53 0.99 17.41
CA THR A 153 -18.24 -0.43 17.66
C THR A 153 -16.82 -0.72 17.21
N LYS A 154 -15.99 -1.22 18.14
CA LYS A 154 -14.61 -1.60 17.84
C LYS A 154 -14.60 -2.73 16.80
N LEU A 155 -13.88 -2.53 15.69
CA LEU A 155 -13.60 -3.63 14.76
C LEU A 155 -12.81 -4.71 15.49
N GLN A 156 -13.22 -5.97 15.34
CA GLN A 156 -12.46 -7.09 15.87
C GLN A 156 -11.18 -7.29 15.05
N GLY A 157 -10.07 -7.61 15.73
CA GLY A 157 -8.75 -7.78 15.10
C GLY A 157 -7.73 -6.70 15.48
N PRO A 158 -6.45 -6.89 15.14
CA PRO A 158 -5.41 -5.91 15.39
C PRO A 158 -5.64 -4.64 14.56
N VAL A 159 -5.29 -3.49 15.12
CA VAL A 159 -5.22 -2.24 14.35
C VAL A 159 -3.96 -2.31 13.51
N LEU A 160 -4.11 -2.54 12.21
CA LEU A 160 -3.00 -2.57 11.26
C LEU A 160 -2.65 -1.13 10.91
N LYS A 161 -1.47 -0.68 11.35
CA LYS A 161 -0.92 0.66 11.13
C LYS A 161 0.44 0.55 10.45
#